data_AF-A0A936BQN0-F1
#
_entry.id   AF-A0A936BQN0-F1
#
_cell.length_a   1.000
_cell.length_b   1.000
_cell.length_c   1.000
_cell.angle_alpha   90.00
_cell.angle_beta   90.00
_cell.angle_gamma   90.00
#
_symmetry.space_group_name_H-M   'P 1'
#
loop_
_entity.id
_entity.type
_entity.pdbx_description
1 polymer ?
#
loop_
_entity_poly.entity_id
_entity_poly.type
_entity_poly.pdbx_seq_one_letter_code
_entity_poly.pdbx_strand_id
1 'polypeptide(L)'
;MKQVLVSGQGQIEVLDVPAPFRSRGGVLVRTRYSLISSGTEGAAVAARGGLLGLVERARESPAKVERVWQLARSQGLSSTLAMVRAKLADFAPLGYSASGTVVEVDDATSPYRVGDEVACVGAGIANHAEYLAVPHN
;
A
#
# COMPACT_ATOMS: atom_id res chain seq x y z
N MET A 1 -6.08 12.66 -4.96
CA MET A 1 -6.63 12.32 -3.64
C MET A 1 -5.48 12.12 -2.68
N LYS A 2 -5.67 12.47 -1.42
CA LYS A 2 -4.65 12.31 -0.39
C LYS A 2 -4.60 10.86 0.09
N GLN A 3 -3.40 10.35 0.25
CA GLN A 3 -3.13 9.05 0.83
C GLN A 3 -1.90 9.11 1.74
N VAL A 4 -1.99 8.43 2.89
CA VAL A 4 -0.86 8.25 3.80
C VAL A 4 -0.03 7.07 3.33
N LEU A 5 1.25 7.32 3.10
CA LEU A 5 2.22 6.35 2.61
C LEU A 5 3.44 6.34 3.52
N VAL A 6 4.15 5.23 3.55
CA VAL A 6 5.47 5.13 4.14
C VAL A 6 6.52 4.98 3.04
N SER A 7 7.51 5.86 3.03
CA SER A 7 8.65 5.78 2.12
C SER A 7 9.52 4.58 2.48
N GLY A 8 10.35 4.09 1.55
CA GLY A 8 11.24 2.98 1.87
C GLY A 8 12.41 3.33 2.82
N GLN A 9 12.45 4.56 3.33
CA GLN A 9 13.28 5.02 4.46
C GLN A 9 12.52 5.00 5.81
N GLY A 10 11.24 4.62 5.81
CA GLY A 10 10.40 4.60 7.01
C GLY A 10 9.77 5.94 7.39
N GLN A 11 9.77 6.93 6.50
CA GLN A 11 9.11 8.22 6.73
C GLN A 11 7.64 8.14 6.33
N ILE A 12 6.75 8.67 7.17
CA ILE A 12 5.31 8.74 6.88
C ILE A 12 5.03 10.06 6.17
N GLU A 13 4.41 9.98 5.00
CA GLU A 13 4.12 11.12 4.13
C GLU A 13 2.66 11.08 3.67
N VAL A 14 2.06 12.26 3.50
CA VAL A 14 0.74 12.41 2.87
C VAL A 14 0.96 12.90 1.45
N LEU A 15 0.71 12.04 0.46
CA LEU A 15 0.90 12.37 -0.94
C LEU A 15 -0.44 12.54 -1.66
N ASP A 16 -0.44 13.43 -2.65
CA ASP A 16 -1.51 13.48 -3.65
C ASP A 16 -1.26 12.42 -4.72
N VAL A 17 -2.15 11.42 -4.77
CA VAL A 17 -2.11 10.31 -5.70
C VAL A 17 -3.37 10.27 -6.57
N PRO A 18 -3.35 9.63 -7.75
CA PRO A 18 -4.56 9.38 -8.52
C PRO A 18 -5.60 8.62 -7.70
N ALA A 19 -6.88 8.97 -7.86
CA ALA A 19 -7.95 8.19 -7.26
C ALA A 19 -7.97 6.78 -7.88
N PRO A 20 -8.18 5.73 -7.07
CA PRO A 20 -8.26 4.38 -7.60
C PRO A 20 -9.53 4.24 -8.44
N PHE A 21 -9.46 3.40 -9.48
CA PHE A 21 -10.65 2.96 -10.16
C PHE A 21 -11.37 1.92 -9.31
N ARG A 22 -12.70 1.94 -9.37
CA ARG A 22 -13.53 0.90 -8.80
C ARG A 22 -13.12 -0.48 -9.36
N SER A 23 -12.94 -1.45 -8.47
CA SER A 23 -12.67 -2.85 -8.82
C SER A 23 -13.88 -3.51 -9.48
N ARG A 24 -13.68 -4.40 -10.46
CA ARG A 24 -14.73 -5.24 -11.02
C ARG A 24 -15.39 -6.08 -9.91
N GLY A 25 -16.72 -6.17 -9.91
CA GLY A 25 -17.58 -6.71 -8.86
C GLY A 25 -17.63 -5.87 -7.59
N GLY A 26 -16.68 -4.96 -7.40
CA GLY A 26 -16.50 -4.20 -6.17
C GLY A 26 -17.17 -2.84 -6.16
N VAL A 27 -16.79 -2.05 -5.15
CA VAL A 27 -17.32 -0.71 -4.88
C VAL A 27 -16.19 0.28 -4.68
N LEU A 28 -16.45 1.55 -4.98
CA LEU A 28 -15.60 2.67 -4.59
C LEU A 28 -16.21 3.30 -3.34
N VAL A 29 -15.41 3.45 -2.30
CA VAL A 29 -15.84 4.00 -1.01
C VAL A 29 -15.10 5.30 -0.76
N ARG A 30 -15.82 6.37 -0.41
CA ARG A 30 -15.24 7.60 0.13
C ARG A 30 -15.05 7.43 1.64
N THR A 31 -13.80 7.42 2.08
CA THR A 31 -13.45 7.22 3.49
C THR A 31 -13.97 8.37 4.35
N ARG A 32 -14.62 8.05 5.46
CA ARG A 32 -14.99 9.00 6.52
C ARG A 32 -14.10 8.86 7.74
N TYR A 33 -13.79 7.62 8.12
CA TYR A 33 -12.96 7.30 9.27
C TYR A 33 -11.95 6.23 8.90
N SER A 34 -10.76 6.32 9.47
CA SER A 34 -9.73 5.30 9.31
C SER A 34 -9.09 5.03 10.67
N LEU A 35 -8.90 3.75 10.98
CA LEU A 35 -8.37 3.31 12.27
C LEU A 35 -6.85 3.16 12.16
N ILE A 36 -6.12 3.83 13.06
CA ILE A 36 -4.67 3.67 13.20
C ILE A 36 -4.40 2.65 14.30
N SER A 37 -3.72 1.55 13.95
CA SER A 37 -3.18 0.61 14.93
C SER A 37 -1.73 0.92 15.24
N SER A 38 -1.49 1.53 16.39
CA SER A 38 -0.14 1.92 16.83
C SER A 38 0.85 0.74 16.85
N GLY A 39 0.40 -0.46 17.20
CA GLY A 39 1.24 -1.66 17.21
C GLY A 39 1.53 -2.19 15.81
N THR A 40 0.49 -2.45 15.02
CA THR A 40 0.63 -3.11 13.70
C THR A 40 1.28 -2.19 12.68
N GLU A 41 0.84 -0.94 12.59
CA GLU A 41 1.38 0.03 11.64
C GLU A 41 2.73 0.55 12.10
N GLY A 42 2.93 0.72 13.41
CA GLY A 42 4.24 1.06 13.98
C GLY A 42 5.31 0.02 13.61
N ALA A 43 4.98 -1.27 13.72
CA ALA A 43 5.87 -2.35 13.27
C ALA A 43 6.14 -2.29 11.75
N ALA A 44 5.11 -2.01 10.93
CA ALA A 44 5.26 -1.88 9.48
C ALA A 44 6.16 -0.70 9.07
N VAL A 45 6.11 0.41 9.80
CA VAL A 45 6.98 1.57 9.59
C VAL A 45 8.41 1.24 10.03
N ALA A 46 8.57 0.61 11.20
CA ALA A 46 9.89 0.22 11.73
C ALA A 46 10.62 -0.75 10.78
N ALA A 47 9.92 -1.73 10.20
CA ALA A 47 10.48 -2.70 9.25
C ALA A 47 11.02 -2.05 7.95
N ARG A 48 10.61 -0.81 7.64
CA ARG A 48 11.11 -0.06 6.47
C ARG A 48 12.27 0.85 6.79
N GLY A 49 12.43 1.24 8.05
CA GLY A 49 13.46 2.19 8.49
C GLY A 49 14.84 1.56 8.70
N GLY A 50 15.88 2.28 8.26
CA GLY A 50 17.26 2.02 8.66
C GLY A 50 17.91 0.73 8.13
N LEU A 51 19.13 0.47 8.60
CA LEU A 51 19.93 -0.70 8.21
C LEU A 51 19.28 -2.01 8.66
N LEU A 52 18.62 -2.03 9.82
CA LEU A 52 17.93 -3.19 10.35
C LEU A 52 16.76 -3.62 9.44
N GLY A 53 15.90 -2.69 9.02
CA GLY A 53 14.82 -2.99 8.08
C GLY A 53 15.30 -3.40 6.70
N LEU A 54 16.47 -2.95 6.25
CA LEU A 54 17.10 -3.44 5.01
C LEU A 54 17.60 -4.90 5.16
N VAL A 55 18.22 -5.21 6.30
CA VAL A 55 18.71 -6.56 6.61
C VAL A 55 17.56 -7.55 6.79
N GLU A 56 16.49 -7.17 7.47
CA GLU A 56 15.28 -7.99 7.60
C GLU A 56 14.65 -8.26 6.23
N ARG A 57 14.46 -7.24 5.39
CA ARG A 57 13.93 -7.42 4.03
C ARG A 57 14.80 -8.34 3.16
N ALA A 58 16.12 -8.28 3.32
CA ALA A 58 17.03 -9.18 2.63
C ALA A 58 16.91 -10.63 3.13
N ARG A 59 16.72 -10.82 4.45
CA ARG A 59 16.51 -12.13 5.07
C ARG A 59 15.17 -12.76 4.69
N GLU A 60 14.10 -11.98 4.66
CA GLU A 60 12.74 -12.44 4.30
C GLU A 60 12.60 -12.82 2.83
N SER A 61 13.52 -12.38 1.96
CA SER A 61 13.45 -12.65 0.53
C SER A 61 14.80 -13.06 -0.06
N PRO A 62 15.32 -14.27 0.25
CA PRO A 62 16.59 -14.77 -0.29
C PRO A 62 16.63 -14.76 -1.83
N ALA A 63 15.50 -15.09 -2.48
CA ALA A 63 15.36 -15.06 -3.94
C ALA A 63 15.54 -13.64 -4.53
N LYS A 64 15.16 -12.58 -3.81
CA LYS A 64 15.39 -11.20 -4.25
C LYS A 64 16.87 -10.83 -4.16
N VAL A 65 17.58 -11.32 -3.14
CA VAL A 65 19.03 -11.11 -2.99
C VAL A 65 19.78 -11.79 -4.14
N GLU A 66 19.42 -13.02 -4.47
CA GLU A 66 20.01 -13.73 -5.60
C GLU A 66 19.78 -13.01 -6.93
N ARG A 67 18.56 -12.48 -7.13
CA ARG A 67 18.23 -11.68 -8.32
C ARG A 67 19.05 -10.39 -8.41
N VAL A 68 19.25 -9.68 -7.30
CA VAL A 68 20.12 -8.49 -7.25
C VAL A 68 21.56 -8.86 -7.60
N TRP A 69 22.05 -10.01 -7.12
CA TRP A 69 23.40 -10.50 -7.45
C TRP A 69 23.55 -10.84 -8.94
N GLN A 70 22.54 -11.48 -9.54
CA GLN A 70 22.51 -11.75 -10.98
C GLN A 70 22.46 -10.45 -11.81
N LEU A 71 21.69 -9.45 -11.36
CA LEU A 71 21.64 -8.13 -12.00
C LEU A 71 22.99 -7.41 -11.91
N ALA A 72 23.64 -7.44 -10.74
CA ALA A 72 24.96 -6.85 -10.55
C ALA A 72 26.01 -7.47 -11.50
N ARG A 73 25.94 -8.80 -11.70
CA ARG A 73 26.82 -9.53 -12.63
C ARG A 73 26.53 -9.25 -14.10
N SER A 74 25.26 -9.08 -14.48
CA SER A 74 24.85 -8.94 -15.89
C SER A 74 24.83 -7.49 -16.38
N GLN A 75 24.43 -6.55 -15.54
CA GLN A 75 24.20 -5.14 -15.90
C GLN A 75 25.21 -4.18 -15.26
N GLY A 76 26.05 -4.68 -14.35
CA GLY A 76 27.03 -3.88 -13.61
C GLY A 76 26.51 -3.38 -12.26
N LEU A 77 27.46 -3.02 -11.40
CA LEU A 77 27.18 -2.68 -10.01
C LEU A 77 26.48 -1.32 -9.86
N SER A 78 26.86 -0.33 -10.68
CA SER A 78 26.31 1.03 -10.62
C SER A 78 24.84 1.10 -11.03
N SER A 79 24.47 0.43 -12.14
CA SER A 79 23.09 0.34 -12.63
C SER A 79 22.19 -0.42 -11.65
N THR A 80 22.70 -1.53 -11.09
CA THR A 80 21.99 -2.32 -10.08
C THR A 80 21.79 -1.53 -8.79
N LEU A 81 22.79 -0.77 -8.33
CA LEU A 81 22.67 0.12 -7.18
C LEU A 81 21.62 1.22 -7.41
N ALA A 82 21.58 1.82 -8.59
CA ALA A 82 20.57 2.82 -8.93
C ALA A 82 19.16 2.22 -8.93
N MET A 83 19.00 1.02 -9.50
CA MET A 83 17.72 0.29 -9.51
C MET A 83 17.27 -0.10 -8.11
N VAL A 84 18.17 -0.61 -7.27
CA VAL A 84 17.87 -0.94 -5.87
C VAL A 84 17.50 0.32 -5.10
N ARG A 85 18.23 1.43 -5.27
CA ARG A 85 17.90 2.71 -4.63
C ARG A 85 16.53 3.24 -5.07
N ALA A 86 16.18 3.13 -6.35
CA ALA A 86 14.86 3.49 -6.84
C ALA A 86 13.76 2.61 -6.23
N LYS A 87 13.98 1.30 -6.17
CA LYS A 87 13.09 0.33 -5.50
C LYS A 87 12.96 0.58 -3.99
N LEU A 88 14.03 1.02 -3.35
CA LEU A 88 14.05 1.40 -1.93
C LEU A 88 13.45 2.79 -1.68
N ALA A 89 13.22 3.58 -2.73
CA ALA A 89 12.44 4.80 -2.68
C ALA A 89 10.94 4.54 -2.94
N ASP A 90 10.53 3.30 -3.24
CA ASP A 90 9.12 2.96 -3.43
C ASP A 90 8.33 3.27 -2.14
N PHE A 91 7.20 3.94 -2.32
CA PHE A 91 6.21 4.19 -1.29
C PHE A 91 5.32 2.96 -1.09
N ALA A 92 4.82 2.82 0.12
CA ALA A 92 3.87 1.76 0.42
C ALA A 92 2.70 2.26 1.27
N PRO A 93 1.49 1.74 1.03
CA PRO A 93 0.31 2.12 1.78
C PRO A 93 0.38 1.68 3.24
N LEU A 94 -0.23 2.51 4.09
CA LEU A 94 -0.58 2.19 5.47
C LEU A 94 -2.11 2.10 5.60
N GLY A 95 -2.57 1.47 6.67
CA GLY A 95 -3.97 1.25 6.96
C GLY A 95 -4.48 -0.11 6.48
N TYR A 96 -5.43 -0.64 7.24
CA TYR A 96 -6.09 -1.92 6.96
C TYR A 96 -7.54 -1.94 7.44
N SER A 97 -8.04 -0.84 8.00
CA SER A 97 -9.37 -0.73 8.60
C SER A 97 -9.89 0.70 8.46
N ALA A 98 -11.05 0.83 7.80
CA ALA A 98 -11.67 2.11 7.52
C ALA A 98 -13.19 1.96 7.43
N SER A 99 -13.91 3.08 7.48
CA SER A 99 -15.33 3.13 7.16
C SER A 99 -15.65 4.38 6.36
N GLY A 100 -16.71 4.30 5.57
CA GLY A 100 -17.11 5.39 4.70
C GLY A 100 -18.36 5.10 3.90
N THR A 101 -18.62 5.96 2.93
CA THR A 101 -19.83 5.92 2.12
C THR A 101 -19.50 5.38 0.73
N VAL A 102 -20.29 4.43 0.22
CA VAL A 102 -20.19 3.95 -1.16
C VAL A 102 -20.53 5.08 -2.13
N VAL A 103 -19.64 5.35 -3.09
CA VAL A 103 -19.81 6.39 -4.11
C VAL A 103 -19.96 5.83 -5.53
N GLU A 104 -19.47 4.61 -5.78
CA GLU A 104 -19.66 3.90 -7.06
C GLU A 104 -19.79 2.38 -6.85
N VAL A 105 -20.55 1.72 -7.72
CA VAL A 105 -20.77 0.26 -7.74
C VAL A 105 -20.56 -0.27 -9.17
N ASP A 106 -20.13 -1.53 -9.34
CA ASP A 106 -19.81 -2.10 -10.67
C ASP A 106 -21.03 -2.37 -11.53
N ASP A 107 -22.05 -2.97 -10.93
CA ASP A 107 -23.23 -3.42 -11.66
C ASP A 107 -24.50 -3.30 -10.82
N ALA A 108 -25.64 -3.51 -11.48
CA ALA A 108 -26.97 -3.46 -10.88
C ALA A 108 -27.28 -4.65 -9.95
N THR A 109 -26.44 -5.69 -9.95
CA THR A 109 -26.53 -6.88 -9.08
C THR A 109 -25.69 -6.75 -7.81
N SER A 110 -24.93 -5.65 -7.67
CA SER A 110 -24.16 -5.36 -6.45
C SER A 110 -25.08 -5.40 -5.22
N PRO A 111 -24.66 -6.08 -4.13
CA PRO A 111 -25.42 -6.05 -2.88
C PRO A 111 -25.37 -4.67 -2.20
N TYR A 112 -24.51 -3.77 -2.70
CA TYR A 112 -24.33 -2.40 -2.20
C TYR A 112 -24.99 -1.37 -3.12
N ARG A 113 -25.33 -0.23 -2.54
CA ARG A 113 -25.87 0.94 -3.24
C ARG A 113 -25.01 2.17 -2.94
N VAL A 114 -24.99 3.10 -3.89
CA VAL A 114 -24.41 4.44 -3.64
C VAL A 114 -25.15 5.08 -2.47
N GLY A 115 -24.40 5.59 -1.50
CA GLY A 115 -24.92 6.13 -0.24
C GLY A 115 -24.89 5.17 0.94
N ASP A 116 -24.63 3.88 0.72
CA ASP A 116 -24.48 2.93 1.82
C ASP A 116 -23.25 3.24 2.68
N GLU A 117 -23.41 3.17 4.00
CA GLU A 117 -22.30 3.25 4.95
C GLU A 117 -21.72 1.85 5.17
N VAL A 118 -20.43 1.71 4.92
CA VAL A 118 -19.73 0.41 4.93
C VAL A 118 -18.46 0.48 5.77
N ALA A 119 -18.13 -0.66 6.37
CA ALA A 119 -16.81 -0.91 6.93
C ALA A 119 -15.95 -1.65 5.90
N CYS A 120 -14.69 -1.25 5.78
CA CYS A 120 -13.71 -1.81 4.87
C CYS A 120 -12.55 -2.38 5.68
N VAL A 121 -12.11 -3.59 5.34
CA VAL A 121 -11.00 -4.27 6.01
C VAL A 121 -10.05 -4.90 5.01
N GLY A 122 -8.76 -4.92 5.34
CA GLY A 122 -7.72 -5.58 4.57
C GLY A 122 -6.58 -4.65 4.20
N ALA A 123 -5.35 -5.09 4.48
CA ALA A 123 -4.14 -4.37 4.07
C ALA A 123 -4.07 -4.30 2.53
N GLY A 124 -3.74 -3.12 2.01
CA GLY A 124 -3.74 -2.86 0.56
C GLY A 124 -5.12 -2.53 -0.01
N ILE A 125 -6.21 -2.71 0.76
CA ILE A 125 -7.58 -2.37 0.37
C ILE A 125 -8.06 -1.16 1.18
N ALA A 126 -8.16 -1.32 2.50
CA ALA A 126 -8.66 -0.32 3.44
C ALA A 126 -7.54 0.58 3.98
N ASN A 127 -6.79 1.18 3.05
CA ASN A 127 -5.65 2.04 3.35
C ASN A 127 -6.11 3.40 3.93
N HIS A 128 -5.18 4.13 4.55
CA HIS A 128 -5.39 5.52 4.95
C HIS A 128 -5.43 6.44 3.74
N ALA A 129 -6.59 6.54 3.11
CA ALA A 129 -6.76 7.24 1.84
C ALA A 129 -8.17 7.82 1.74
N GLU A 130 -8.36 8.91 0.98
CA GLU A 130 -9.69 9.52 0.81
C GLU A 130 -10.70 8.61 0.08
N TYR A 131 -10.21 7.71 -0.79
CA TYR A 131 -11.03 6.73 -1.51
C TYR A 131 -10.41 5.34 -1.49
N LEU A 132 -11.27 4.31 -1.42
CA LEU A 132 -10.89 2.90 -1.35
C LEU A 132 -11.61 2.14 -2.45
N ALA A 133 -10.86 1.41 -3.27
CA ALA A 133 -11.42 0.44 -4.21
C ALA A 133 -11.54 -0.91 -3.51
N VAL A 134 -12.75 -1.26 -3.08
CA VAL A 134 -13.02 -2.44 -2.28
C VAL A 134 -13.59 -3.54 -3.18
N PRO A 135 -12.88 -4.69 -3.35
CA PRO A 135 -13.40 -5.80 -4.14
C PRO A 135 -14.57 -6.49 -3.43
N HIS A 136 -15.38 -7.22 -4.19
CA HIS A 136 -16.38 -8.13 -3.65
C HIS A 136 -15.68 -9.41 -3.15
N ASN A 137 -16.20 -9.98 -2.06
CA ASN A 137 -15.72 -11.26 -1.51
C ASN A 137 -16.18 -12.46 -2.32
#